data_AF-A0A949TAQ4-F1
#
_entry.id   AF-A0A949TAQ4-F1
#
_cell.length_a   1.000
_cell.length_b   1.000
_cell.length_c   1.000
_cell.angle_alpha   90.00
_cell.angle_beta   90.00
_cell.angle_gamma   90.00
#
_symmetry.space_group_name_H-M   'P 1'
#
loop_
_entity.id
_entity.type
_entity.pdbx_description
1 polymer ?
#
loop_
_entity_poly.entity_id
_entity_poly.type
_entity_poly.pdbx_seq_one_letter_code
_entity_poly.pdbx_strand_id
1 'polypeptide(L)'
;MEQVTLPSVLTLEEVSEYLRLPIETLQRQASQGKLPGRKIENEWRFLKVAIDDWLRSQGSRSTLLQQAGAFADDDSLTELRESIYQDRGRSEVNE
;
A
#
# COMPACT_ATOMS: atom_id res chain seq x y z
N MET A 1 -22.63 24.81 -12.28
CA MET A 1 -22.30 24.65 -10.85
C MET A 1 -21.51 23.36 -10.77
N GLU A 2 -20.18 23.44 -10.64
CA GLU A 2 -19.34 22.26 -10.44
C GLU A 2 -19.72 21.67 -9.08
N GLN A 3 -20.43 20.55 -9.07
CA GLN A 3 -20.59 19.80 -7.83
C GLN A 3 -19.22 19.23 -7.51
N VAL A 4 -18.56 19.78 -6.49
CA VAL A 4 -17.36 19.20 -5.93
C VAL A 4 -17.75 17.84 -5.39
N THR A 5 -17.39 16.77 -6.11
CA THR A 5 -17.54 15.39 -5.64
C THR A 5 -16.51 15.19 -4.53
N LEU A 6 -16.87 15.59 -3.31
CA LEU A 6 -16.04 15.31 -2.15
C LEU A 6 -15.85 13.78 -2.07
N PRO A 7 -14.61 13.29 -1.88
CA PRO A 7 -14.38 11.87 -1.74
C PRO A 7 -15.18 11.36 -0.52
N SER A 8 -16.02 10.35 -0.75
CA SER A 8 -16.88 9.80 0.30
C SER A 8 -16.02 9.29 1.47
N VAL A 9 -16.22 9.91 2.64
CA VAL A 9 -15.64 9.47 3.91
C VAL A 9 -16.58 8.45 4.53
N LEU A 10 -16.04 7.30 4.89
CA LEU A 10 -16.74 6.20 5.54
C LEU A 10 -16.34 6.14 7.02
N THR A 11 -17.32 5.80 7.86
CA THR A 11 -17.13 5.43 9.26
C THR A 11 -16.66 3.98 9.40
N LEU A 12 -16.29 3.58 10.61
CA LEU A 12 -15.89 2.20 10.89
C LEU A 12 -17.01 1.20 10.60
N GLU A 13 -18.27 1.56 10.87
CA GLU A 13 -19.45 0.74 10.59
C GLU A 13 -19.67 0.59 9.07
N GLU A 14 -19.59 1.68 8.32
CA GLU A 14 -19.72 1.63 6.86
C GLU A 14 -18.60 0.84 6.20
N VAL A 15 -17.36 0.95 6.70
CA VAL A 15 -16.24 0.12 6.22
C VAL A 15 -16.44 -1.35 6.58
N SER A 16 -17.05 -1.65 7.73
CA SER A 16 -17.38 -3.03 8.10
C SER A 16 -18.36 -3.68 7.13
N GLU A 17 -19.39 -2.93 6.72
CA GLU A 17 -20.34 -3.36 5.70
C GLU A 17 -19.68 -3.46 4.32
N TYR A 18 -18.83 -2.49 3.99
CA TYR A 18 -18.14 -2.44 2.69
C TYR A 18 -17.15 -3.60 2.49
N LEU A 19 -16.32 -3.88 3.49
CA LEU A 19 -15.33 -4.96 3.46
C LEU A 19 -15.90 -6.31 3.90
N ARG A 20 -17.12 -6.33 4.44
CA ARG A 20 -17.76 -7.51 5.07
C ARG A 20 -16.88 -8.13 6.15
N LEU A 21 -16.28 -7.28 6.98
CA LEU A 21 -15.39 -7.67 8.07
C LEU A 21 -15.93 -7.15 9.41
N PRO A 22 -15.74 -7.88 10.52
CA PRO A 22 -16.21 -7.43 11.82
C PRO A 22 -15.47 -6.15 12.26
N ILE A 23 -16.23 -5.22 12.85
CA ILE A 23 -15.77 -3.89 13.31
C ILE A 23 -14.51 -3.99 14.18
N GLU A 24 -14.49 -4.93 15.13
CA GLU A 24 -13.35 -5.20 16.01
C GLU A 24 -12.05 -5.53 15.25
N THR A 25 -12.16 -6.25 14.14
CA THR A 25 -11.02 -6.59 13.30
C THR A 25 -10.55 -5.38 12.51
N LEU A 26 -11.46 -4.57 11.98
CA LEU A 26 -11.11 -3.33 11.30
C LEU A 26 -10.47 -2.32 12.25
N GLN A 27 -10.99 -2.17 13.46
CA GLN A 27 -10.42 -1.29 14.48
C GLN A 27 -8.99 -1.71 14.82
N ARG A 28 -8.75 -3.02 15.00
CA ARG A 28 -7.41 -3.57 15.23
C ARG A 28 -6.48 -3.31 14.04
N GLN A 29 -6.94 -3.54 12.82
CA GLN A 29 -6.14 -3.31 11.60
C GLN A 29 -5.82 -1.83 11.38
N ALA A 30 -6.79 -0.94 11.61
CA ALA A 30 -6.61 0.50 11.54
C ALA A 30 -5.60 0.99 12.60
N SER A 31 -5.70 0.47 13.83
CA SER A 31 -4.75 0.77 14.92
C SER A 31 -3.34 0.26 14.63
N GLN A 32 -3.22 -0.85 13.89
CA GLN A 32 -1.94 -1.40 13.42
C GLN A 32 -1.38 -0.69 12.17
N GLY A 33 -2.11 0.28 11.60
CA GLY A 33 -1.73 0.97 10.37
C GLY A 33 -1.82 0.10 9.11
N LYS A 34 -2.48 -1.08 9.20
CA LYS A 34 -2.68 -1.98 8.06
C LYS A 34 -3.83 -1.55 7.16
N LEU A 35 -4.80 -0.83 7.70
CA LEU A 35 -5.95 -0.31 6.99
C LEU A 35 -5.82 1.23 6.88
N PRO A 36 -5.96 1.82 5.69
CA PRO A 36 -5.79 3.26 5.49
C PRO A 36 -6.96 4.04 6.08
N GLY A 37 -6.80 4.50 7.31
CA GLY A 37 -7.78 5.32 8.01
C GLY A 37 -7.10 6.28 8.98
N ARG A 38 -7.82 7.33 9.36
CA ARG A 38 -7.37 8.30 10.35
C ARG A 38 -8.32 8.32 11.54
N LYS A 39 -7.76 8.23 12.74
CA LYS A 39 -8.51 8.48 13.97
C LYS A 39 -8.60 9.99 14.18
N ILE A 40 -9.82 10.51 14.23
CA ILE A 40 -10.13 11.91 14.50
C ILE A 40 -10.94 11.95 15.79
N GLU A 41 -10.36 12.55 16.82
CA GLU A 41 -10.86 12.55 18.20
C GLU A 41 -11.12 11.13 18.73
N ASN A 42 -12.34 10.63 18.53
CA ASN A 42 -12.77 9.31 19.00
C ASN A 42 -13.35 8.39 17.89
N GLU A 43 -13.39 8.86 16.65
CA GLU A 43 -13.95 8.12 15.52
C GLU A 43 -12.89 7.81 14.48
N TRP A 44 -13.07 6.69 13.78
CA TRP A 44 -12.27 6.36 12.62
C TRP A 44 -12.93 6.88 11.35
N ARG A 45 -12.15 7.59 10.53
CA ARG A 45 -12.56 8.08 9.23
C ARG A 45 -11.70 7.42 8.15
N PHE A 46 -12.37 6.85 7.16
CA PHE A 46 -11.76 6.14 6.05
C PHE A 46 -12.16 6.81 4.75
N LEU A 47 -11.21 7.09 3.87
CA LEU A 47 -11.56 7.58 2.53
C LEU A 47 -11.90 6.37 1.66
N LYS A 48 -13.08 6.36 1.04
CA LYS A 48 -13.49 5.26 0.15
C LYS A 48 -12.45 5.00 -0.95
N VAL A 49 -11.89 6.06 -1.53
CA VAL A 49 -10.82 5.96 -2.54
C VAL A 49 -9.55 5.32 -2.00
N ALA A 50 -9.17 5.61 -0.76
CA ALA A 50 -7.97 5.03 -0.14
C ALA A 50 -8.17 3.54 0.18
N ILE A 51 -9.38 3.15 0.61
CA ILE A 51 -9.73 1.75 0.83
C ILE A 51 -9.74 0.98 -0.49
N ASP A 52 -10.30 1.57 -1.56
CA ASP A 52 -10.29 0.97 -2.91
C ASP A 52 -8.87 0.76 -3.43
N ASP A 53 -8.01 1.78 -3.31
CA ASP A 53 -6.60 1.70 -3.71
C ASP A 53 -5.83 0.65 -2.89
N TRP A 54 -6.05 0.62 -1.58
CA TRP A 54 -5.44 -0.39 -0.71
C TRP A 54 -5.84 -1.82 -1.06
N LEU A 55 -7.11 -2.05 -1.39
CA LEU A 55 -7.58 -3.35 -1.88
C LEU A 55 -6.88 -3.76 -3.19
N ARG A 56 -6.58 -2.80 -4.07
CA ARG A 56 -5.82 -3.04 -5.31
C ARG A 56 -4.33 -3.29 -5.04
N SER A 57 -3.75 -2.62 -4.04
CA SER A 57 -2.31 -2.60 -3.76
C SER A 57 -1.80 -3.83 -2.99
N GLN A 58 -2.66 -4.51 -2.21
CA GLN A 58 -2.30 -5.69 -1.42
C GLN A 58 -1.73 -6.87 -2.25
N GLY A 59 -1.96 -6.91 -3.57
CA GLY A 59 -1.44 -7.97 -4.44
C GLY A 59 0.03 -7.81 -4.85
N SER A 60 0.60 -6.61 -4.82
CA SER A 60 1.90 -6.35 -5.46
C SER A 60 3.07 -6.38 -4.49
N ARG A 61 2.98 -5.75 -3.32
CA ARG A 61 4.15 -5.66 -2.43
C ARG A 61 4.52 -6.98 -1.76
N SER A 62 3.54 -7.76 -1.30
CA SER A 62 3.82 -9.07 -0.67
C SER A 62 4.33 -10.07 -1.71
N THR A 63 3.77 -10.06 -2.92
CA THR A 63 4.24 -10.89 -4.03
C THR A 63 5.66 -10.51 -4.43
N LEU A 64 5.95 -9.22 -4.57
CA LEU A 64 7.30 -8.74 -4.89
C LEU A 64 8.31 -9.05 -3.77
N LEU A 65 7.93 -8.95 -2.49
CA LEU A 65 8.81 -9.32 -1.37
C LEU A 65 9.07 -10.84 -1.33
N GLN A 66 8.06 -11.67 -1.61
CA GLN A 66 8.26 -13.12 -1.70
C GLN A 66 9.12 -13.52 -2.89
N GLN A 67 8.98 -12.82 -4.02
CA GLN A 67 9.79 -13.03 -5.21
C GLN A 67 11.22 -12.50 -5.03
N ALA A 68 11.41 -11.39 -4.33
CA ALA A 68 12.74 -10.82 -4.08
C ALA A 68 13.69 -11.78 -3.35
N GLY A 69 13.17 -12.63 -2.46
CA GLY A 69 13.97 -13.67 -1.81
C GLY A 69 14.43 -14.77 -2.78
N ALA A 70 13.66 -15.08 -3.82
CA ALA A 70 14.04 -16.05 -4.85
C ALA A 70 15.06 -15.49 -5.85
N PHE A 71 15.09 -14.16 -6.00
CA PHE A 71 15.98 -13.44 -6.90
C PHE A 71 17.30 -12.99 -6.22
N ALA A 72 17.37 -12.96 -4.88
CA ALA A 72 18.57 -12.52 -4.16
C ALA A 72 19.80 -13.44 -4.37
N ASP A 73 19.59 -14.70 -4.74
CA ASP A 73 20.65 -15.67 -5.06
C ASP A 73 20.98 -15.71 -6.59
N ASP A 74 20.32 -14.86 -7.39
CA ASP A 74 20.52 -14.81 -8.83
C ASP A 74 21.66 -13.84 -9.18
N ASP A 75 22.86 -14.40 -9.37
CA ASP A 75 24.09 -13.68 -9.70
C ASP A 75 23.96 -12.80 -10.96
N SER A 76 23.07 -13.17 -11.90
CA SER A 76 22.82 -12.41 -13.14
C SER A 76 22.16 -11.06 -12.92
N LEU A 77 21.55 -10.81 -11.75
CA LEU A 77 20.99 -9.50 -11.42
C LEU A 77 22.06 -8.46 -11.12
N THR A 78 23.22 -8.88 -10.63
CA THR A 78 24.37 -7.99 -10.38
C THR A 78 24.86 -7.41 -11.70
N GLU A 79 25.09 -8.27 -12.69
CA GLU A 79 25.52 -7.86 -14.03
C GLU A 79 24.48 -6.97 -14.73
N LEU A 80 23.19 -7.30 -14.58
CA LEU A 80 22.10 -6.50 -15.15
C LEU A 80 22.05 -5.10 -14.50
N ARG A 81 22.20 -5.01 -13.18
CA ARG A 81 22.23 -3.73 -12.45
C ARG A 81 23.38 -2.87 -12.95
N GLU A 82 24.60 -3.43 -13.03
CA GLU A 82 25.77 -2.73 -13.53
C GLU A 82 25.55 -2.19 -14.95
N SER A 83 24.98 -3.01 -15.85
CA SER A 83 24.68 -2.57 -17.22
C SER A 83 23.71 -1.39 -17.28
N ILE A 84 22.67 -1.37 -16.41
CA ILE A 84 21.69 -0.29 -16.34
C ILE A 84 22.33 1.01 -15.84
N TYR A 85 23.25 0.93 -14.88
CA TYR A 85 23.98 2.09 -14.37
C TYR A 85 24.95 2.67 -15.39
N GLN A 86 25.67 1.80 -16.12
CA GLN A 86 26.55 2.19 -17.22
C GLN A 86 25.78 2.91 -18.33
N ASP A 87 24.65 2.35 -18.77
CA ASP A 87 23.80 2.95 -19.83
C ASP A 87 23.23 4.32 -19.41
N ARG A 88 22.91 4.48 -18.12
CA ARG A 88 22.40 5.74 -17.56
C ARG A 88 23.48 6.76 -17.20
N GLY A 89 24.76 6.47 -17.46
CA GLY A 89 25.88 7.37 -17.17
C GLY A 89 26.03 7.73 -15.69
N ARG A 90 25.51 6.89 -14.78
CA ARG A 90 25.57 7.07 -13.33
C ARG A 90 26.40 5.93 -12.77
N SER A 91 27.59 6.23 -12.24
CA SER A 91 28.37 5.22 -11.54
C SER A 91 27.73 4.93 -10.19
N GLU A 92 27.58 3.65 -9.82
CA GLU A 92 27.37 3.24 -8.44
C GLU A 92 28.67 3.49 -7.66
N VAL A 93 28.96 4.74 -7.34
CA VAL A 93 29.99 5.05 -6.34
C VAL A 93 29.40 4.67 -4.99
N ASN A 94 29.71 3.44 -4.57
CA ASN A 94 29.50 2.94 -3.23
C ASN A 94 30.66 3.44 -2.36
N GLU A 95 30.36 4.14 -1.26
CA GLU A 95 31.30 4.47 -0.20
C GLU A 95 31.01 3.58 1.02
#